data_AF-A0A1Y3B3Z2-F1
#
_entry.id   AF-A0A1Y3B3Z2-F1
#
_cell.length_a   1.000
_cell.length_b   1.000
_cell.length_c   1.000
_cell.angle_alpha   90.00
_cell.angle_beta   90.00
_cell.angle_gamma   90.00
#
_symmetry.space_group_name_H-M   'P 1'
#
loop_
_entity.id
_entity.type
_entity.pdbx_description
1 polymer ?
#
loop_
_entity_poly.entity_id
_entity_poly.type
_entity_poly.pdbx_seq_one_letter_code
_entity_poly.pdbx_strand_id
1 'polypeptide(L)'
;HQTNSIAAVNNRVEQYLQHVHRSFVIKPIPSANLRPLLVFINPKSGGNQGAKLMQKFQWHLNPRQVFDLSQSGPRLGLDLYKKVHNLRILACGGDGTAGWVLSAIDEIAIQPPPPISVLPLGTGN
;
A
#
# COMPACT_ATOMS: atom_id res chain seq x y z
N HIS A 1 -1.92 -36.01 28.77
CA HIS A 1 -1.45 -36.35 27.40
C HIS A 1 -2.13 -35.56 26.27
N GLN A 2 -2.69 -34.36 26.49
CA GLN A 2 -3.48 -33.62 25.46
C GLN A 2 -2.95 -32.23 25.08
N THR A 3 -1.85 -31.77 25.69
CA THR A 3 -1.31 -30.41 25.53
C THR A 3 -0.39 -30.24 24.32
N ASN A 4 0.14 -31.32 23.74
CA ASN A 4 1.09 -31.25 22.62
C ASN A 4 0.42 -31.01 21.24
N SER A 5 -0.89 -31.23 21.09
CA SER A 5 -1.57 -31.08 19.79
C SER A 5 -1.96 -29.63 19.48
N ILE A 6 -2.38 -28.85 20.48
CA ILE A 6 -2.85 -27.47 20.30
C ILE A 6 -1.68 -26.55 19.92
N ALA A 7 -0.52 -26.72 20.57
CA ALA A 7 0.69 -25.94 20.24
C ALA A 7 1.20 -26.21 18.82
N ALA A 8 1.12 -27.46 18.35
CA ALA A 8 1.52 -27.83 17.00
C ALA A 8 0.56 -27.27 15.93
N VAL A 9 -0.74 -27.22 16.21
CA VAL A 9 -1.74 -26.58 15.34
C VAL A 9 -1.52 -25.07 15.29
N ASN A 10 -1.31 -24.41 16.43
CA ASN A 10 -1.04 -22.97 16.47
C ASN A 10 0.21 -22.59 15.68
N ASN A 11 1.30 -23.36 15.81
CA ASN A 11 2.51 -23.14 15.00
C ASN A 11 2.26 -23.31 13.49
N ARG A 12 1.41 -24.27 13.09
CA ARG A 12 1.03 -24.46 11.70
C ARG A 12 0.17 -23.31 11.17
N VAL A 13 -0.75 -22.79 11.98
CA VAL A 13 -1.58 -21.63 11.65
C VAL A 13 -0.71 -20.38 11.53
N GLU A 14 0.18 -20.12 12.49
CA GLU A 14 1.14 -19.02 12.44
C GLU A 14 2.07 -19.13 11.23
N GLN A 15 2.58 -20.33 10.93
CA GLN A 15 3.37 -20.56 9.73
C GLN A 15 2.56 -20.35 8.44
N TYR A 16 1.30 -20.78 8.39
CA TYR A 16 0.42 -20.55 7.24
C TYR A 16 0.16 -19.06 7.03
N LEU A 17 -0.16 -18.33 8.10
CA LEU A 17 -0.36 -16.87 8.06
C LEU A 17 0.92 -16.15 7.61
N GLN A 18 2.09 -16.56 8.10
CA GLN A 18 3.38 -16.06 7.62
C GLN A 18 3.65 -16.41 6.15
N HIS A 19 3.26 -17.60 5.69
CA HIS A 19 3.49 -18.07 4.33
C HIS A 19 2.57 -17.36 3.32
N VAL A 20 1.30 -17.17 3.67
CA VAL A 20 0.35 -16.38 2.88
C VAL A 20 0.86 -14.94 2.73
N HIS A 21 1.42 -14.36 3.79
CA HIS A 21 1.97 -13.00 3.75
C HIS A 21 3.29 -12.87 2.95
N ARG A 22 4.02 -13.98 2.71
CA ARG A 22 5.31 -13.98 1.99
C ARG A 22 5.23 -14.31 0.50
N SER A 23 4.07 -14.74 0.00
CA SER A 23 3.95 -15.30 -1.35
C SER A 23 4.04 -14.27 -2.48
N PHE A 24 4.09 -12.96 -2.16
CA PHE A 24 4.29 -11.90 -3.16
C PHE A 24 5.55 -11.08 -2.84
N VAL A 25 6.58 -11.25 -3.66
CA VAL A 25 7.81 -10.46 -3.62
C VAL A 25 7.89 -9.64 -4.91
N ILE A 26 7.94 -8.32 -4.79
CA ILE A 26 8.21 -7.45 -5.92
C ILE A 26 9.68 -7.58 -6.27
N LYS A 27 9.97 -8.08 -7.47
CA LYS A 27 11.30 -8.09 -8.08
C LYS A 27 11.35 -6.96 -9.11
N PRO A 28 11.90 -5.78 -8.77
CA PRO A 28 11.95 -4.67 -9.71
C PRO A 28 12.81 -5.07 -10.91
N ILE A 29 12.34 -4.82 -12.13
CA ILE A 29 13.18 -4.93 -13.32
C ILE A 29 14.02 -3.64 -13.37
N PRO A 30 15.37 -3.71 -13.27
CA PRO A 30 16.19 -2.52 -13.28
C PRO A 30 16.08 -1.82 -14.63
N SER A 31 15.50 -0.63 -14.65
CA SER A 31 15.46 0.23 -15.84
C SER A 31 15.40 1.68 -15.39
N ALA A 32 16.36 2.47 -15.86
CA ALA A 32 16.46 3.90 -15.54
C ALA A 32 15.23 4.69 -16.03
N ASN A 33 14.50 4.17 -17.01
CA ASN A 33 13.34 4.82 -17.61
C ASN A 33 12.01 4.45 -16.93
N LEU A 34 11.99 3.40 -16.10
CA LEU A 34 10.78 3.01 -15.38
C LEU A 34 10.56 3.94 -14.19
N ARG A 35 9.30 4.35 -14.01
CA ARG A 35 8.86 5.23 -12.92
C ARG A 35 7.57 4.68 -12.31
N PRO A 36 7.65 3.60 -11.52
CA PRO A 36 6.46 2.93 -10.99
C PRO A 36 5.64 3.86 -10.11
N LEU A 37 4.32 3.81 -10.27
CA LEU A 37 3.36 4.57 -9.46
C LEU A 37 2.73 3.65 -8.41
N LEU A 38 2.77 4.05 -7.15
CA LEU A 38 2.06 3.44 -6.03
C LEU A 38 0.95 4.39 -5.58
N VAL A 39 -0.28 3.91 -5.56
CA VAL A 39 -1.47 4.73 -5.28
C VAL A 39 -2.07 4.30 -3.96
N PHE A 40 -2.20 5.25 -3.04
CA PHE A 40 -2.92 5.09 -1.78
C PHE A 40 -4.23 5.87 -1.86
N ILE A 41 -5.36 5.21 -1.64
CA ILE A 41 -6.69 5.83 -1.78
C ILE A 41 -7.48 5.58 -0.52
N ASN A 42 -8.12 6.62 0.01
CA ASN A 42 -9.21 6.47 0.98
C ASN A 42 -10.54 6.41 0.22
N PRO A 43 -11.21 5.24 0.09
CA PRO A 43 -12.40 5.10 -0.74
C PRO A 43 -13.59 5.94 -0.26
N LYS A 44 -13.60 6.30 1.03
CA LYS A 44 -14.67 7.07 1.69
C LYS A 44 -14.55 8.58 1.43
N SER A 45 -13.42 9.06 0.93
CA SER A 45 -13.22 10.50 0.63
C SER A 45 -14.07 10.98 -0.55
N GLY A 46 -14.40 12.28 -0.53
CA GLY A 46 -15.09 12.97 -1.62
C GLY A 46 -16.51 12.50 -1.90
N GLY A 47 -17.26 12.04 -0.91
CA GLY A 47 -18.64 11.54 -1.11
C GLY A 47 -18.68 10.24 -1.92
N ASN A 48 -17.84 9.27 -1.54
CA ASN A 48 -17.65 7.97 -2.22
C ASN A 48 -17.03 8.04 -3.63
N GLN A 49 -16.50 9.20 -4.03
CA GLN A 49 -15.73 9.31 -5.29
C GLN A 49 -14.40 8.55 -5.21
N GLY A 50 -13.83 8.39 -4.02
CA GLY A 50 -12.63 7.57 -3.79
C GLY A 50 -12.80 6.12 -4.24
N ALA A 51 -13.94 5.49 -3.96
CA ALA A 51 -14.22 4.11 -4.40
C ALA A 51 -14.25 3.99 -5.93
N LYS A 52 -14.91 4.92 -6.63
CA LYS A 52 -14.94 4.95 -8.11
C LYS A 52 -13.55 5.18 -8.69
N LEU A 53 -12.76 6.07 -8.07
CA LEU A 53 -11.40 6.35 -8.49
C LEU A 53 -10.47 5.15 -8.28
N MET A 54 -10.65 4.42 -7.18
CA MET A 54 -9.92 3.18 -6.91
C MET A 54 -10.15 2.15 -8.01
N GLN A 55 -11.42 1.95 -8.41
CA GLN A 55 -11.75 1.06 -9.54
C GLN A 55 -11.06 1.51 -10.83
N LYS A 56 -11.04 2.82 -11.12
CA LYS A 56 -10.34 3.35 -12.30
C LYS A 56 -8.84 3.07 -12.22
N PHE A 57 -8.17 3.32 -11.10
CA PHE A 57 -6.73 3.02 -10.99
C PHE A 57 -6.43 1.53 -11.09
N GLN A 58 -7.24 0.67 -10.49
CA GLN A 58 -7.08 -0.79 -10.61
C GLN A 58 -7.26 -1.29 -12.05
N TRP A 59 -8.04 -0.59 -12.86
CA TRP A 59 -8.19 -0.89 -14.29
C TRP A 59 -6.97 -0.44 -15.11
N HIS A 60 -6.42 0.74 -14.82
CA HIS A 60 -5.35 1.34 -15.62
C HIS A 60 -3.93 0.95 -15.16
N LEU A 61 -3.79 0.50 -13.92
CA LEU A 61 -2.54 0.09 -13.31
C LEU A 61 -2.61 -1.40 -12.94
N ASN A 62 -1.48 -1.98 -12.53
CA ASN A 62 -1.54 -3.26 -11.86
C ASN A 62 -2.33 -3.09 -10.54
N PRO A 63 -3.40 -3.87 -10.26
CA PRO A 63 -4.19 -3.72 -9.04
C PRO A 63 -3.36 -3.78 -7.75
N ARG A 64 -2.19 -4.45 -7.77
CA ARG A 64 -1.26 -4.51 -6.64
C ARG A 64 -0.54 -3.20 -6.34
N GLN A 65 -0.64 -2.20 -7.24
CA GLN A 65 -0.13 -0.85 -7.04
C GLN A 65 -1.18 0.08 -6.41
N VAL A 66 -2.41 -0.40 -6.16
CA VAL A 66 -3.51 0.42 -5.65
C VAL A 66 -3.94 -0.11 -4.29
N PHE A 67 -3.72 0.70 -3.26
CA PHE A 67 -3.96 0.33 -1.87
C PHE A 67 -5.13 1.11 -1.29
N ASP A 68 -6.05 0.36 -0.70
CA ASP A 68 -7.13 0.89 0.12
C ASP A 68 -6.59 1.21 1.53
N LEU A 69 -6.51 2.50 1.82
CA LEU A 69 -6.06 3.02 3.11
C LEU A 69 -7.01 2.66 4.26
N SER A 70 -8.29 2.44 3.97
CA SER A 70 -9.28 2.09 5.00
C SER A 70 -9.17 0.64 5.48
N GLN A 71 -8.49 -0.21 4.72
CA GLN A 71 -8.31 -1.63 5.06
C GLN A 71 -6.92 -1.93 5.62
N SER A 72 -5.86 -1.43 4.97
CA SER A 72 -4.47 -1.84 5.28
C SER A 72 -3.53 -0.69 5.64
N GLY A 73 -4.03 0.56 5.59
CA GLY A 73 -3.21 1.74 5.73
C GLY A 73 -2.09 1.83 4.67
N PRO A 74 -1.16 2.78 4.81
CA PRO A 74 -0.09 2.96 3.83
C PRO A 74 1.08 1.99 4.02
N ARG A 75 1.28 1.47 5.25
CA ARG A 75 2.48 0.74 5.67
C ARG A 75 2.78 -0.47 4.79
N LEU A 76 1.77 -1.30 4.53
CA LEU A 76 1.94 -2.54 3.76
C LEU A 76 2.46 -2.25 2.34
N GLY A 77 1.85 -1.27 1.65
CA GLY A 77 2.28 -0.88 0.31
C GLY A 77 3.69 -0.32 0.29
N LEU A 78 4.04 0.52 1.27
CA LEU A 78 5.38 1.06 1.40
C LEU A 78 6.43 -0.03 1.64
N ASP A 79 6.14 -1.00 2.53
CA ASP A 79 7.07 -2.11 2.81
C ASP A 79 7.29 -3.03 1.60
N LEU A 80 6.25 -3.25 0.78
CA LEU A 80 6.35 -4.01 -0.46
C LEU A 80 7.19 -3.30 -1.52
N TYR A 81 7.04 -1.98 -1.64
CA TYR A 81 7.62 -1.18 -2.72
C TYR A 81 8.91 -0.43 -2.34
N LYS A 82 9.37 -0.41 -1.08
CA LYS A 82 10.54 0.38 -0.64
C LYS A 82 11.86 0.08 -1.36
N LYS A 83 11.98 -1.10 -2.00
CA LYS A 83 13.17 -1.49 -2.79
C LYS A 83 13.05 -1.16 -4.28
N VAL A 84 11.93 -0.57 -4.70
CA VAL A 84 11.67 -0.22 -6.10
C VAL A 84 12.31 1.13 -6.40
N HIS A 85 13.24 1.16 -7.35
CA HIS A 85 13.88 2.39 -7.81
C HIS A 85 12.88 3.32 -8.52
N ASN A 86 13.12 4.64 -8.45
CA ASN A 86 12.29 5.67 -9.11
C ASN A 86 10.79 5.60 -8.76
N LEU A 87 10.46 5.09 -7.57
CA LEU A 87 9.09 4.99 -7.08
C LEU A 87 8.46 6.38 -6.96
N ARG A 88 7.19 6.48 -7.38
CA ARG A 88 6.35 7.66 -7.17
C ARG A 88 5.11 7.27 -6.41
N ILE A 89 4.67 8.15 -5.52
CA ILE A 89 3.51 7.91 -4.66
C ILE A 89 2.42 8.92 -4.99
N LEU A 90 1.18 8.43 -5.08
CA LEU A 90 -0.02 9.24 -5.20
C LEU A 90 -0.93 8.96 -4.00
N ALA A 91 -1.24 9.99 -3.21
CA ALA A 91 -2.20 9.91 -2.12
C ALA A 91 -3.53 10.55 -2.55
N CYS A 92 -4.61 9.78 -2.55
CA CYS A 92 -5.94 10.24 -2.95
C CYS A 92 -6.85 10.35 -1.72
N GLY A 93 -7.22 11.57 -1.34
CA GLY A 93 -8.03 11.83 -0.14
C GLY A 93 -8.09 13.31 0.20
N GLY A 94 -8.27 13.65 1.48
CA GLY A 94 -8.10 15.03 1.97
C GLY A 94 -6.77 15.21 2.69
N ASP A 95 -6.60 16.32 3.41
CA ASP A 95 -5.36 16.63 4.15
C ASP A 95 -4.98 15.55 5.16
N GLY A 96 -5.96 14.99 5.88
CA GLY A 96 -5.72 13.88 6.82
C GLY A 96 -5.18 12.62 6.13
N THR A 97 -5.57 12.37 4.88
CA THR A 97 -5.03 11.25 4.09
C THR A 97 -3.60 11.53 3.64
N ALA A 98 -3.33 12.74 3.15
CA ALA A 98 -1.99 13.14 2.75
C ALA A 98 -1.00 13.10 3.92
N GLY A 99 -1.40 13.67 5.07
CA GLY A 99 -0.60 13.65 6.30
C GLY A 99 -0.29 12.22 6.77
N TRP A 100 -1.28 11.33 6.75
CA TRP A 100 -1.08 9.94 7.17
C TRP A 100 -0.09 9.19 6.26
N VAL A 101 -0.18 9.37 4.94
CA VAL A 101 0.77 8.76 3.99
C VAL A 101 2.18 9.33 4.19
N LEU A 102 2.31 10.65 4.39
CA LEU A 102 3.59 11.29 4.61
C LEU A 102 4.27 10.78 5.90
N SER A 103 3.52 10.74 7.01
CA SER A 103 4.03 10.21 8.29
C SER A 103 4.52 8.76 8.14
N ALA A 104 3.80 7.92 7.40
CA ALA A 104 4.22 6.53 7.19
C ALA A 104 5.48 6.38 6.32
N ILE A 105 5.71 7.31 5.39
CA ILE A 105 6.94 7.35 4.58
C ILE A 105 8.13 7.73 5.46
N ASP A 106 7.95 8.74 6.32
CA ASP A 106 8.96 9.16 7.28
C ASP A 106 9.34 8.03 8.25
N GLU A 107 8.35 7.28 8.76
CA GLU A 107 8.57 6.13 9.64
C GLU A 107 9.36 4.98 8.99
N ILE A 108 9.16 4.73 7.69
CA ILE A 108 9.86 3.65 6.97
C ILE A 108 11.27 4.10 6.53
N ALA A 109 11.52 5.41 6.50
CA ALA A 109 12.80 5.99 6.11
C ALA A 109 13.31 5.51 4.73
N ILE A 110 12.43 5.53 3.72
CA ILE A 110 12.79 5.17 2.34
C ILE A 110 13.81 6.18 1.79
N GLN A 111 14.93 5.70 1.24
CA GLN A 111 15.99 6.55 0.68
C GLN A 111 16.31 6.22 -0.80
N PRO A 112 16.34 7.23 -1.70
CA PRO A 112 15.88 8.60 -1.46
C PRO A 112 14.35 8.64 -1.22
N PRO A 113 13.83 9.66 -0.51
CA PRO A 113 12.39 9.79 -0.31
C PRO A 113 11.68 9.91 -1.67
N PRO A 114 10.65 9.08 -1.94
CA PRO A 114 9.97 9.10 -3.23
C PRO A 114 9.18 10.41 -3.39
N PRO A 115 9.07 10.96 -4.61
CA PRO A 115 8.15 12.06 -4.88
C PRO A 115 6.71 11.65 -4.57
N ILE A 116 5.98 12.52 -3.88
CA ILE A 116 4.57 12.35 -3.52
C ILE A 116 3.75 13.43 -4.20
N SER A 117 2.59 13.03 -4.74
CA SER A 117 1.53 13.95 -5.14
C SER A 117 0.24 13.64 -4.37
N VAL A 118 -0.57 14.67 -4.13
CA VAL A 118 -1.89 14.54 -3.52
C VAL A 118 -2.95 14.79 -4.58
N LEU A 119 -3.86 13.83 -4.76
CA LEU A 119 -5.07 14.03 -5.55
C LEU A 119 -6.23 14.27 -4.58
N PRO A 120 -6.68 15.53 -4.43
CA PRO A 120 -7.68 15.83 -3.46
C PRO A 120 -9.06 15.31 -3.87
N LEU A 121 -9.72 14.63 -2.93
CA LEU A 121 -11.05 14.03 -3.09
C LEU A 121 -12.03 14.75 -2.15
N GLY A 122 -12.55 15.89 -2.61
CA GLY A 122 -13.49 16.75 -1.88
C GLY A 122 -14.31 17.62 -2.84
N THR A 123 -15.31 18.33 -2.30
CA THR A 123 -16.15 19.28 -3.05
C THR A 123 -15.57 20.70 -3.10
N GLY A 124 -14.43 20.94 -2.45
CA GLY A 124 -13.72 22.21 -2.48
C GLY A 124 -12.22 21.94 -2.52
N ASN A 125 -11.63 22.19 -3.68
CA ASN A 125 -10.19 22.38 -3.84
C ASN A 125 -9.96 23.86 -4.11
#